data_AF-A0A959ULG9-F1
#
_entry.id   AF-A0A959ULG9-F1
#
_cell.length_a   1.000
_cell.length_b   1.000
_cell.length_c   1.000
_cell.angle_alpha   90.00
_cell.angle_beta   90.00
_cell.angle_gamma   90.00
#
_symmetry.space_group_name_H-M   'P 1'
#
loop_
_entity.id
_entity.type
_entity.pdbx_description
1 polymer ?
#
loop_
_entity_poly.entity_id
_entity_poly.type
_entity_poly.pdbx_seq_one_letter_code
_entity_poly.pdbx_strand_id
1 'polypeptide(L)'
;MLLPDFKKAILEGIPAELPDLKPFDPNINHAPKRKDILSVREKKLALRNALRYFDPKYHETLAPEFKEELTRFGRIYMYRFRPDYPITARSIGDFPHKSLQAAAIMLMLSNNLDDAVAQHPHELITYGGNGAVFQNWAQYRLTMKYLAEMTDEQTLVLYSGHPMGLFPSHKDAPRVVVTNGMVIPNYSTPDHWEKFNALGVSQYGQMTAGSFMYIGPQGIVHGTTITVMNAARKIGKPGEPVEGKLFVTAGLGGMSGAQPKAGNIAGVVSITA
;
A
#
# COMPACT_ATOMS: atom_id res chain seq x y z
N MET A 1 17.79 -3.87 -14.78
CA MET A 1 18.72 -4.08 -13.63
C MET A 1 19.04 -5.56 -13.55
N LEU A 2 20.30 -5.94 -13.31
CA LEU A 2 20.69 -7.35 -13.16
C LEU A 2 20.23 -7.87 -11.78
N LEU A 3 20.00 -9.18 -11.66
CA LEU A 3 19.54 -9.81 -10.41
C LEU A 3 20.46 -9.54 -9.20
N PRO A 4 21.80 -9.58 -9.33
CA PRO A 4 22.69 -9.23 -8.21
C PRO A 4 22.49 -7.80 -7.71
N ASP A 5 22.26 -6.84 -8.61
CA ASP A 5 22.05 -5.44 -8.24
C ASP A 5 20.72 -5.25 -7.51
N PHE A 6 19.66 -5.95 -7.94
CA PHE A 6 18.37 -5.96 -7.26
C PHE A 6 18.49 -6.49 -5.82
N LYS A 7 19.16 -7.64 -5.62
CA LYS A 7 19.36 -8.21 -4.28
C LYS A 7 20.15 -7.26 -3.38
N LYS A 8 21.19 -6.61 -3.91
CA LYS A 8 21.97 -5.59 -3.19
C LYS A 8 21.11 -4.39 -2.79
N ALA A 9 20.27 -3.89 -3.70
CA ALA A 9 19.38 -2.75 -3.43
C ALA A 9 18.35 -3.04 -2.33
N ILE A 10 17.85 -4.28 -2.24
CA ILE A 10 16.95 -4.72 -1.16
C ILE A 10 17.67 -4.75 0.20
N LEU A 11 18.86 -5.37 0.25
CA LEU A 11 19.63 -5.52 1.49
C LEU A 11 20.19 -4.19 2.04
N GLU A 12 20.31 -3.16 1.19
CA GLU A 12 20.82 -1.86 1.59
C GLU A 12 19.94 -1.20 2.68
N GLY A 13 18.61 -1.29 2.57
CA GLY A 13 17.71 -0.57 3.49
C GLY A 13 17.74 0.92 3.22
N ILE A 14 18.12 1.78 4.17
CA ILE A 14 18.35 3.20 3.86
C ILE A 14 19.77 3.35 3.28
N PRO A 15 19.95 3.96 2.09
CA PRO A 15 21.28 4.17 1.52
C PRO A 15 22.21 4.93 2.48
N ALA A 16 23.49 4.55 2.51
CA ALA A 16 24.49 5.24 3.31
C ALA A 16 24.74 6.68 2.82
N GLU A 17 24.63 6.89 1.50
CA GLU A 17 24.75 8.17 0.80
C GLU A 17 23.40 8.57 0.20
N LEU A 18 23.08 9.87 0.18
CA LEU A 18 21.80 10.33 -0.36
C LEU A 18 21.71 10.00 -1.85
N PRO A 19 20.69 9.25 -2.30
CA PRO A 19 20.47 9.04 -3.73
C PRO A 19 19.98 10.33 -4.37
N ASP A 20 20.09 10.44 -5.69
CA ASP A 20 19.62 11.62 -6.43
C ASP A 20 18.10 11.86 -6.25
N LEU A 21 17.70 13.12 -6.38
CA LEU A 21 16.29 13.49 -6.42
C LEU A 21 15.57 12.76 -7.55
N LYS A 22 14.39 12.21 -7.26
CA LYS A 22 13.56 11.58 -8.28
C LYS A 22 12.71 12.63 -8.99
N PRO A 23 12.75 12.71 -10.33
CA PRO A 23 11.87 13.60 -11.07
C PRO A 23 10.41 13.15 -10.93
N PHE A 24 9.49 14.09 -11.07
CA PHE A 24 8.06 13.80 -11.14
C PHE A 24 7.74 13.17 -12.51
N ASP A 25 7.00 12.06 -12.51
CA ASP A 25 6.64 11.33 -13.74
C ASP A 25 5.19 11.64 -14.14
N PRO A 26 4.96 12.44 -15.19
CA PRO A 26 3.60 12.79 -15.60
C PRO A 26 2.81 11.63 -16.22
N ASN A 27 3.45 10.50 -16.54
CA ASN A 27 2.80 9.36 -17.20
C ASN A 27 2.21 8.35 -16.22
N ILE A 28 2.52 8.46 -14.93
CA ILE A 28 1.97 7.61 -13.86
C ILE A 28 0.80 8.35 -13.20
N ASN A 29 -0.22 7.61 -12.79
CA ASN A 29 -1.33 8.16 -12.04
C ASN A 29 -0.89 8.53 -10.62
N HIS A 30 -0.90 9.82 -10.29
CA HIS A 30 -0.49 10.33 -8.99
C HIS A 30 -1.65 10.63 -8.05
N ALA A 31 -1.45 10.44 -6.76
CA ALA A 31 -2.46 10.72 -5.75
C ALA A 31 -2.79 12.22 -5.71
N PRO A 32 -4.06 12.61 -5.50
CA PRO A 32 -4.42 14.01 -5.35
C PRO A 32 -3.77 14.60 -4.08
N LYS A 33 -3.54 15.92 -4.10
CA LYS A 33 -3.07 16.66 -2.94
C LYS A 33 -3.97 16.41 -1.73
N ARG A 34 -3.37 16.08 -0.59
CA ARG A 34 -4.09 15.84 0.67
C ARG A 34 -4.41 17.12 1.40
N LYS A 35 -5.42 17.05 2.28
CA LYS A 35 -5.90 18.18 3.09
C LYS A 35 -4.76 18.73 3.95
N ASP A 36 -4.49 20.03 3.85
CA ASP A 36 -3.56 20.73 4.74
C ASP A 36 -4.25 21.00 6.08
N ILE A 37 -4.13 20.05 7.00
CA ILE A 37 -4.83 20.05 8.29
C ILE A 37 -3.90 20.30 9.50
N LEU A 38 -2.59 20.30 9.27
CA LEU A 38 -1.61 20.41 10.36
C LEU A 38 -1.40 21.87 10.78
N SER A 39 -1.40 22.11 12.09
CA SER A 39 -0.92 23.37 12.65
C SER A 39 0.58 23.57 12.41
N VAL A 40 1.09 24.79 12.59
CA VAL A 40 2.54 25.08 12.45
C VAL A 40 3.40 24.19 13.35
N ARG A 41 2.94 23.93 14.59
CA ARG A 41 3.63 23.04 15.53
C ARG A 41 3.64 21.60 15.01
N GLU A 42 2.53 21.14 14.44
CA GLU A 42 2.40 19.79 13.91
C GLU A 42 3.15 19.59 12.61
N LYS A 43 3.24 20.61 11.74
CA LYS A 43 4.13 20.58 10.57
C LYS A 43 5.59 20.38 10.99
N LYS A 44 6.05 21.09 12.03
CA LYS A 44 7.39 20.87 12.61
C LYS A 44 7.55 19.45 13.17
N LEU A 45 6.52 18.91 13.81
CA LEU A 45 6.53 17.53 14.31
C LEU A 45 6.56 16.50 13.17
N ALA A 46 5.79 16.70 12.10
CA ALA A 46 5.80 15.84 10.91
C ALA A 46 7.20 15.75 10.30
N LEU A 47 7.90 16.88 10.18
CA LEU A 47 9.29 16.91 9.70
C LEU A 47 10.23 16.14 10.64
N ARG A 48 10.13 16.34 11.96
CA ARG A 48 10.92 15.55 12.92
C ARG A 48 10.64 14.06 12.84
N ASN A 49 9.36 13.68 12.70
CA ASN A 49 8.93 12.31 12.54
C ASN A 49 9.46 11.69 11.23
N ALA A 50 9.51 12.44 10.14
CA ALA A 50 10.10 11.99 8.88
C ALA A 50 11.62 11.83 8.99
N LEU A 51 12.31 12.77 9.65
CA LEU A 51 13.76 12.77 9.79
C LEU A 51 14.30 11.63 10.68
N ARG A 52 13.45 11.00 11.51
CA ARG A 52 13.85 9.88 12.39
C ARG A 52 14.45 8.68 11.66
N TYR A 53 14.16 8.53 10.37
CA TYR A 53 14.65 7.42 9.53
C TYR A 53 16.06 7.64 8.99
N PHE A 54 16.62 8.84 9.16
CA PHE A 54 17.86 9.24 8.50
C PHE A 54 18.90 9.73 9.50
N ASP A 55 20.17 9.52 9.16
CA ASP A 55 21.30 10.02 9.94
C ASP A 55 21.21 11.55 10.09
N PRO A 56 21.47 12.11 11.28
CA PRO A 56 21.48 13.56 11.53
C PRO A 56 22.30 14.38 10.52
N LYS A 57 23.38 13.81 9.95
CA LYS A 57 24.20 14.51 8.93
C LYS A 57 23.39 14.92 7.69
N TYR A 58 22.28 14.24 7.39
CA TYR A 58 21.43 14.54 6.25
C TYR A 58 20.23 15.44 6.58
N HIS A 59 20.02 15.80 7.85
CA HIS A 59 18.82 16.53 8.25
C HIS A 59 18.76 17.93 7.64
N GLU A 60 19.91 18.60 7.47
CA GLU A 60 19.97 19.92 6.83
C GLU A 60 19.48 19.89 5.38
N THR A 61 19.79 18.81 4.64
CA THR A 61 19.34 18.62 3.25
C THR A 61 17.90 18.12 3.17
N LEU A 62 17.52 17.14 4.00
CA LEU A 62 16.22 16.48 3.91
C LEU A 62 15.07 17.28 4.52
N ALA A 63 15.32 18.11 5.54
CA ALA A 63 14.28 18.91 6.18
C ALA A 63 13.56 19.88 5.20
N PRO A 64 14.26 20.68 4.37
CA PRO A 64 13.59 21.53 3.38
C PRO A 64 12.89 20.72 2.30
N GLU A 65 13.44 19.57 1.88
CA GLU A 65 12.82 18.67 0.90
C GLU A 65 11.50 18.10 1.42
N PHE A 66 11.48 17.56 2.64
CA PHE A 66 10.24 17.04 3.26
C PHE A 66 9.23 18.14 3.55
N LYS A 67 9.67 19.37 3.84
CA LYS A 67 8.79 20.53 3.96
C LYS A 67 8.12 20.86 2.63
N GLU A 68 8.87 20.78 1.53
CA GLU A 68 8.34 21.00 0.18
C GLU A 68 7.31 19.91 -0.19
N GLU A 69 7.62 18.64 0.08
CA GLU A 69 6.66 17.54 -0.14
C GLU A 69 5.38 17.75 0.68
N LEU A 70 5.51 18.09 1.96
CA LEU A 70 4.35 18.35 2.83
C LEU A 70 3.50 19.51 2.29
N THR A 71 4.13 20.56 1.77
CA THR A 71 3.42 21.72 1.17
C THR A 71 2.71 21.36 -0.12
N ARG A 72 3.41 20.64 -1.00
CA ARG A 72 2.96 20.32 -2.36
C ARG A 72 1.89 19.23 -2.35
N PHE A 73 2.10 18.17 -1.57
CA PHE A 73 1.26 16.96 -1.60
C PHE A 73 0.40 16.78 -0.34
N GLY A 74 0.66 17.53 0.73
CA GLY A 74 0.02 17.31 2.04
C GLY A 74 0.56 16.08 2.78
N ARG A 75 1.64 15.48 2.27
CA ARG A 75 2.30 14.26 2.78
C ARG A 75 3.80 14.30 2.50
N ILE A 76 4.55 13.53 3.28
CA ILE A 76 5.99 13.33 3.11
C ILE A 76 6.18 11.89 2.65
N TYR A 77 6.31 11.68 1.35
CA TYR A 77 6.48 10.37 0.73
C TYR A 77 7.95 9.95 0.67
N MET A 78 8.87 10.92 0.76
CA MET A 78 10.30 10.74 0.66
C MET A 78 10.70 10.21 -0.72
N TYR A 79 10.24 10.86 -1.80
CA TYR A 79 10.38 10.36 -3.17
C TYR A 79 11.81 10.04 -3.56
N ARG A 80 12.79 10.78 -3.03
CA ARG A 80 14.23 10.51 -3.18
C ARG A 80 14.60 9.05 -2.93
N PHE A 81 13.93 8.39 -1.98
CA PHE A 81 14.25 7.03 -1.54
C PHE A 81 13.49 5.93 -2.28
N ARG A 82 12.63 6.29 -3.26
CA ARG A 82 12.01 5.32 -4.16
C ARG A 82 13.11 4.54 -4.92
N PRO A 83 13.07 3.20 -4.95
CA PRO A 83 14.08 2.42 -5.66
C PRO A 83 14.03 2.64 -7.18
N ASP A 84 15.16 2.45 -7.85
CA ASP A 84 15.28 2.55 -9.32
C ASP A 84 14.93 1.25 -10.06
N TYR A 85 14.78 0.14 -9.33
CA TYR A 85 14.31 -1.09 -9.96
C TYR A 85 12.79 -1.06 -10.16
N PRO A 86 12.29 -1.72 -11.23
CA PRO A 86 10.86 -1.98 -11.36
C PRO A 86 10.36 -2.82 -10.19
N ILE A 87 9.39 -2.29 -9.45
CA ILE A 87 8.69 -3.00 -8.38
C ILE A 87 7.62 -3.85 -9.04
N THR A 88 7.79 -5.16 -8.99
CA THR A 88 6.86 -6.13 -9.56
C THR A 88 6.99 -7.45 -8.80
N ALA A 89 5.97 -8.30 -8.85
CA ALA A 89 6.10 -9.66 -8.38
C ALA A 89 7.15 -10.40 -9.22
N ARG A 90 8.08 -11.09 -8.56
CA ARG A 90 9.16 -11.87 -9.19
C ARG A 90 9.09 -13.32 -8.71
N SER A 91 9.95 -14.18 -9.27
CA SER A 91 10.12 -15.53 -8.71
C SER A 91 10.60 -15.40 -7.26
N ILE A 92 10.10 -16.25 -6.37
CA ILE A 92 10.43 -16.17 -4.94
C ILE A 92 11.96 -16.22 -4.67
N GLY A 93 12.71 -16.97 -5.48
CA GLY A 93 14.17 -17.07 -5.40
C GLY A 93 14.95 -15.82 -5.86
N ASP A 94 14.28 -14.88 -6.52
CA ASP A 94 14.89 -13.62 -6.97
C ASP A 94 15.05 -12.64 -5.82
N PHE A 95 14.22 -12.75 -4.78
CA PHE A 95 14.37 -11.96 -3.56
C PHE A 95 15.52 -12.49 -2.70
N PRO A 96 16.38 -11.63 -2.13
CA PRO A 96 17.35 -12.08 -1.13
C PRO A 96 16.60 -12.46 0.14
N HIS A 97 16.88 -13.63 0.73
CA HIS A 97 16.17 -14.08 1.92
C HIS A 97 16.98 -15.11 2.71
N LYS A 98 16.73 -15.17 4.03
CA LYS A 98 17.05 -16.34 4.86
C LYS A 98 15.81 -17.17 5.18
N SER A 99 14.64 -16.52 5.32
CA SER A 99 13.33 -17.16 5.48
C SER A 99 12.58 -17.20 4.15
N LEU A 100 12.13 -18.39 3.74
CA LEU A 100 11.31 -18.54 2.53
C LEU A 100 9.95 -17.83 2.67
N GLN A 101 9.38 -17.84 3.87
CA GLN A 101 8.12 -17.14 4.16
C GLN A 101 8.29 -15.62 4.00
N ALA A 102 9.42 -15.06 4.45
CA ALA A 102 9.71 -13.64 4.26
C ALA A 102 9.90 -13.27 2.77
N ALA A 103 10.49 -14.17 1.97
CA ALA A 103 10.57 -13.99 0.51
C ALA A 103 9.19 -13.94 -0.15
N ALA A 104 8.26 -14.81 0.27
CA ALA A 104 6.88 -14.76 -0.21
C ALA A 104 6.19 -13.44 0.14
N ILE A 105 6.45 -12.89 1.32
CA ILE A 105 5.89 -11.58 1.73
C ILE A 105 6.48 -10.46 0.86
N MET A 106 7.78 -10.46 0.54
CA MET A 106 8.37 -9.48 -0.37
C MET A 106 7.77 -9.55 -1.78
N LEU A 107 7.46 -10.76 -2.27
CA LEU A 107 6.76 -10.95 -3.54
C LEU A 107 5.38 -10.29 -3.50
N MET A 108 4.57 -10.61 -2.49
CA MET A 108 3.21 -10.09 -2.39
C MET A 108 3.18 -8.57 -2.15
N LEU A 109 4.11 -8.05 -1.35
CA LEU A 109 4.31 -6.62 -1.15
C LEU A 109 4.68 -5.92 -2.46
N SER A 110 5.57 -6.52 -3.26
CA SER A 110 5.95 -5.97 -4.57
C SER A 110 4.76 -5.98 -5.54
N ASN A 111 3.88 -6.99 -5.48
CA ASN A 111 2.64 -7.00 -6.26
C ASN A 111 1.72 -5.82 -5.93
N ASN A 112 1.58 -5.49 -4.64
CA ASN A 112 0.75 -4.37 -4.20
C ASN A 112 1.24 -2.99 -4.67
N LEU A 113 2.52 -2.88 -5.02
CA LEU A 113 3.18 -1.65 -5.47
C LEU A 113 3.58 -1.70 -6.95
N ASP A 114 3.19 -2.75 -7.66
CA ASP A 114 3.41 -2.85 -9.11
C ASP A 114 2.62 -1.74 -9.83
N ASP A 115 3.24 -1.05 -10.78
CA ASP A 115 2.60 0.03 -11.55
C ASP A 115 1.35 -0.45 -12.31
N ALA A 116 1.28 -1.75 -12.66
CA ALA A 116 0.11 -2.34 -13.29
C ALA A 116 -1.03 -2.68 -12.32
N VAL A 117 -0.77 -2.65 -11.00
CA VAL A 117 -1.70 -3.07 -9.95
C VAL A 117 -2.12 -1.90 -9.06
N ALA A 118 -1.17 -1.09 -8.63
CA ALA A 118 -1.38 0.00 -7.69
C ALA A 118 -2.05 1.20 -8.36
N GLN A 119 -3.02 1.80 -7.67
CA GLN A 119 -3.71 3.00 -8.15
C GLN A 119 -2.77 4.21 -8.22
N HIS A 120 -1.92 4.41 -7.21
CA HIS A 120 -0.91 5.47 -7.18
C HIS A 120 0.43 4.89 -6.67
N PRO A 121 1.20 4.20 -7.53
CA PRO A 121 2.37 3.42 -7.12
C PRO A 121 3.45 4.29 -6.46
N HIS A 122 3.70 5.50 -6.98
CA HIS A 122 4.71 6.41 -6.45
C HIS A 122 4.37 6.97 -5.05
N GLU A 123 3.08 6.99 -4.69
CA GLU A 123 2.58 7.38 -3.36
C GLU A 123 2.25 6.17 -2.47
N LEU A 124 2.68 4.97 -2.88
CA LEU A 124 2.53 3.71 -2.17
C LEU A 124 1.06 3.32 -1.90
N ILE A 125 0.13 3.77 -2.74
CA ILE A 125 -1.31 3.51 -2.61
C ILE A 125 -1.75 2.47 -3.64
N THR A 126 -2.28 1.35 -3.14
CA THR A 126 -2.73 0.25 -3.99
C THR A 126 -4.15 0.49 -4.51
N TYR A 127 -5.11 0.88 -3.67
CA TYR A 127 -6.49 1.14 -4.12
C TYR A 127 -7.30 1.96 -3.10
N GLY A 128 -8.53 2.30 -3.49
CA GLY A 128 -9.46 3.05 -2.63
C GLY A 128 -9.08 4.52 -2.46
N GLY A 129 -8.20 5.05 -3.31
CA GLY A 129 -7.74 6.43 -3.30
C GLY A 129 -6.73 6.76 -2.19
N ASN A 130 -6.69 6.01 -1.09
CA ASN A 130 -5.77 6.23 0.04
C ASN A 130 -5.35 4.95 0.78
N GLY A 131 -5.75 3.76 0.30
CA GLY A 131 -5.34 2.48 0.86
C GLY A 131 -3.87 2.21 0.56
N ALA A 132 -3.01 2.49 1.52
CA ALA A 132 -1.56 2.50 1.36
C ALA A 132 -0.88 1.23 1.88
N VAL A 133 0.23 0.89 1.23
CA VAL A 133 1.16 -0.16 1.67
C VAL A 133 2.06 0.39 2.79
N PHE A 134 2.63 1.57 2.56
CA PHE A 134 3.48 2.30 3.51
C PHE A 134 3.19 3.80 3.45
N GLN A 135 3.59 4.53 4.49
CA GLN A 135 3.43 5.99 4.53
C GLN A 135 4.46 6.70 3.66
N ASN A 136 5.64 6.10 3.46
CA ASN A 136 6.77 6.67 2.75
C ASN A 136 7.78 5.60 2.30
N TRP A 137 8.70 6.00 1.42
CA TRP A 137 9.69 5.11 0.82
C TRP A 137 10.78 4.62 1.80
N ALA A 138 11.03 5.33 2.91
CA ALA A 138 11.95 4.83 3.94
C ALA A 138 11.38 3.58 4.63
N GLN A 139 10.08 3.56 4.92
CA GLN A 139 9.39 2.40 5.50
C GLN A 139 9.43 1.20 4.55
N TYR A 140 9.20 1.41 3.25
CA TYR A 140 9.36 0.37 2.23
C TYR A 140 10.77 -0.22 2.27
N ARG A 141 11.80 0.63 2.15
CA ARG A 141 13.20 0.21 2.09
C ARG A 141 13.63 -0.59 3.34
N LEU A 142 13.28 -0.10 4.52
CA LEU A 142 13.58 -0.80 5.78
C LEU A 142 12.82 -2.12 5.90
N THR A 143 11.56 -2.16 5.50
CA THR A 143 10.76 -3.40 5.54
C THR A 143 11.33 -4.46 4.61
N MET A 144 11.69 -4.09 3.37
CA MET A 144 12.31 -5.01 2.42
C MET A 144 13.66 -5.55 2.95
N LYS A 145 14.49 -4.69 3.56
CA LYS A 145 15.74 -5.12 4.21
C LYS A 145 15.47 -6.11 5.35
N TYR A 146 14.57 -5.79 6.26
CA TYR A 146 14.28 -6.67 7.40
C TYR A 146 13.71 -8.02 6.96
N LEU A 147 12.83 -8.05 5.95
CA LEU A 147 12.32 -9.30 5.37
C LEU A 147 13.44 -10.13 4.72
N ALA A 148 14.41 -9.49 4.07
CA ALA A 148 15.54 -10.18 3.47
C ALA A 148 16.51 -10.78 4.51
N GLU A 149 16.69 -10.11 5.65
CA GLU A 149 17.67 -10.49 6.68
C GLU A 149 17.13 -11.40 7.78
N MET A 150 15.81 -11.42 8.01
CA MET A 150 15.19 -12.15 9.12
C MET A 150 15.27 -13.67 8.97
N THR A 151 15.36 -14.35 10.11
CA THR A 151 15.25 -15.81 10.19
C THR A 151 13.81 -16.26 10.46
N ASP A 152 13.56 -17.57 10.40
CA ASP A 152 12.28 -18.18 10.80
C ASP A 152 12.03 -18.11 12.32
N GLU A 153 12.96 -17.59 13.12
CA GLU A 153 12.80 -17.42 14.58
C GLU A 153 12.61 -15.95 14.97
N GLN A 154 12.19 -15.14 14.00
CA GLN A 154 11.89 -13.72 14.19
C GLN A 154 10.52 -13.36 13.63
N THR A 155 9.97 -12.27 14.18
CA THR A 155 8.76 -11.61 13.70
C THR A 155 9.06 -10.13 13.48
N LEU A 156 8.79 -9.63 12.27
CA LEU A 156 8.78 -8.22 11.95
C LEU A 156 7.46 -7.60 12.42
N VAL A 157 7.55 -6.53 13.20
CA VAL A 157 6.36 -5.83 13.70
C VAL A 157 6.20 -4.50 12.97
N LEU A 158 5.06 -4.33 12.27
CA LEU A 158 4.74 -3.13 11.49
C LEU A 158 3.65 -2.29 12.18
N TYR A 159 4.00 -1.05 12.52
CA TYR A 159 3.13 -0.06 13.15
C TYR A 159 2.61 0.91 12.08
N SER A 160 1.47 0.59 11.49
CA SER A 160 0.87 1.38 10.39
C SER A 160 1.86 1.72 9.28
N GLY A 161 2.62 0.72 8.84
CA GLY A 161 3.68 0.86 7.84
C GLY A 161 5.07 1.10 8.43
N HIS A 162 5.22 1.67 9.63
CA HIS A 162 6.53 1.82 10.25
C HIS A 162 7.10 0.45 10.68
N PRO A 163 8.26 0.02 10.16
CA PRO A 163 8.89 -1.21 10.64
C PRO A 163 9.59 -0.95 11.97
N MET A 164 8.93 -1.35 13.07
CA MET A 164 9.45 -1.18 14.42
C MET A 164 10.74 -1.99 14.62
N GLY A 165 10.80 -3.19 14.03
CA GLY A 165 11.99 -4.02 14.05
C GLY A 165 11.68 -5.52 14.01
N LEU A 166 12.74 -6.31 14.01
CA LEU A 166 12.70 -7.76 14.14
C LEU A 166 12.81 -8.16 15.61
N PHE A 167 11.85 -8.92 16.10
CA PHE A 167 11.81 -9.42 17.48
C PHE A 167 11.96 -10.94 17.49
N PRO A 168 12.67 -11.53 18.46
CA PRO A 168 12.72 -12.99 18.61
C PRO A 168 11.33 -13.59 18.77
N SER A 169 11.08 -14.71 18.10
CA SER A 169 9.86 -15.50 18.19
C SER A 169 10.18 -16.98 17.98
N HIS A 170 9.36 -17.74 17.24
CA HIS A 170 9.58 -19.16 16.95
C HIS A 170 9.10 -19.50 15.54
N LYS A 171 9.46 -20.68 15.02
CA LYS A 171 9.22 -21.09 13.63
C LYS A 171 7.75 -21.03 13.20
N ASP A 172 6.84 -21.36 14.11
CA ASP A 172 5.39 -21.34 13.85
C ASP A 172 4.73 -19.96 14.07
N ALA A 173 5.48 -18.97 14.55
CA ALA A 173 4.97 -17.61 14.70
C ALA A 173 4.80 -16.92 13.33
N PRO A 174 3.90 -15.92 13.21
CA PRO A 174 3.85 -15.10 12.01
C PRO A 174 5.19 -14.40 11.75
N ARG A 175 5.67 -14.40 10.50
CA ARG A 175 6.86 -13.63 10.13
C ARG A 175 6.62 -12.13 10.20
N VAL A 176 5.38 -11.68 9.99
CA VAL A 176 5.01 -10.27 10.08
C VAL A 176 3.71 -10.14 10.86
N VAL A 177 3.69 -9.21 11.81
CA VAL A 177 2.47 -8.71 12.46
C VAL A 177 2.25 -7.28 12.00
N VAL A 178 1.12 -7.02 11.36
CA VAL A 178 0.80 -5.70 10.80
C VAL A 178 -0.41 -5.10 11.48
N THR A 179 -0.28 -3.85 11.91
CA THR A 179 -1.42 -2.99 12.28
C THR A 179 -1.48 -1.83 11.31
N ASN A 180 -2.69 -1.39 10.92
CA ASN A 180 -2.89 -0.21 10.07
C ASN A 180 -4.06 0.61 10.60
N GLY A 181 -3.82 1.87 10.92
CA GLY A 181 -4.90 2.80 11.30
C GLY A 181 -5.45 2.58 12.71
N MET A 182 -4.78 1.76 13.53
CA MET A 182 -5.23 1.52 14.90
C MET A 182 -5.07 2.80 15.74
N VAL A 183 -6.17 3.24 16.33
CA VAL A 183 -6.25 4.47 17.14
C VAL A 183 -7.16 4.25 18.34
N ILE A 184 -6.99 5.09 19.36
CA ILE A 184 -7.95 5.16 20.48
C ILE A 184 -9.31 5.61 19.91
N PRO A 185 -10.45 4.96 20.25
CA PRO A 185 -11.74 5.20 19.59
C PRO A 185 -12.17 6.66 19.50
N ASN A 186 -11.96 7.45 20.56
CA ASN A 186 -12.29 8.88 20.60
C ASN A 186 -11.50 9.73 19.58
N TYR A 187 -10.45 9.16 18.98
CA TYR A 187 -9.57 9.81 18.01
C TYR A 187 -9.62 9.14 16.62
N SER A 188 -10.76 8.54 16.25
CA SER A 188 -10.94 7.78 15.01
C SER A 188 -11.83 8.46 13.95
N THR A 189 -11.86 9.80 13.93
CA THR A 189 -12.63 10.55 12.92
C THR A 189 -11.81 10.74 11.62
N PRO A 190 -12.44 11.06 10.48
CA PRO A 190 -11.72 11.28 9.23
C PRO A 190 -10.61 12.34 9.33
N ASP A 191 -10.84 13.43 10.05
CA ASP A 191 -9.85 14.49 10.25
C ASP A 191 -8.69 14.05 11.16
N HIS A 192 -8.95 13.21 12.17
CA HIS A 192 -7.89 12.59 12.95
C HIS A 192 -7.01 11.69 12.08
N TRP A 193 -7.62 10.88 11.21
CA TRP A 193 -6.87 10.03 10.29
C TRP A 193 -6.00 10.84 9.32
N GLU A 194 -6.55 11.88 8.69
CA GLU A 194 -5.81 12.78 7.79
C GLU A 194 -4.59 13.39 8.50
N LYS A 195 -4.80 13.87 9.73
CA LYS A 195 -3.77 14.45 10.58
C LYS A 195 -2.68 13.44 10.96
N PHE A 196 -3.04 12.26 11.44
CA PHE A 196 -2.08 11.24 11.86
C PHE A 196 -1.24 10.69 10.70
N ASN A 197 -1.83 10.61 9.52
CA ASN A 197 -1.13 10.24 8.30
C ASN A 197 -0.13 11.33 7.87
N ALA A 198 -0.53 12.61 7.87
CA ALA A 198 0.38 13.72 7.61
C ALA A 198 1.53 13.82 8.64
N LEU A 199 1.28 13.45 9.90
CA LEU A 199 2.28 13.40 10.95
C LEU A 199 3.24 12.20 10.84
N GLY A 200 2.98 11.22 9.97
CA GLY A 200 3.81 10.03 9.84
C GLY A 200 3.66 9.04 11.01
N VAL A 201 2.49 9.00 11.66
CA VAL A 201 2.23 8.12 12.83
C VAL A 201 1.12 7.09 12.60
N SER A 202 0.39 7.17 11.49
CA SER A 202 -0.66 6.20 11.14
C SER A 202 -0.92 6.19 9.64
N GLN A 203 -1.57 5.14 9.12
CA GLN A 203 -2.00 5.05 7.73
C GLN A 203 -3.32 4.31 7.60
N TYR A 204 -4.01 4.51 6.48
CA TYR A 204 -5.14 3.64 6.13
C TYR A 204 -4.64 2.54 5.20
N GLY A 205 -4.71 1.29 5.67
CA GLY A 205 -4.26 0.13 4.91
C GLY A 205 -5.35 -0.54 4.06
N GLN A 206 -6.58 0.00 4.06
CA GLN A 206 -7.74 -0.73 3.51
C GLN A 206 -7.78 -2.15 4.13
N MET A 207 -8.19 -3.15 3.35
CA MET A 207 -8.15 -4.56 3.73
C MET A 207 -6.85 -5.22 3.23
N THR A 208 -6.58 -5.12 1.93
CA THR A 208 -5.50 -5.88 1.27
C THR A 208 -4.29 -5.03 0.86
N ALA A 209 -4.40 -3.70 0.91
CA ALA A 209 -3.31 -2.79 0.56
C ALA A 209 -2.19 -2.83 1.62
N GLY A 210 -2.54 -2.54 2.87
CA GLY A 210 -1.60 -2.52 4.00
C GLY A 210 -1.30 -3.91 4.57
N SER A 211 -1.92 -4.98 4.07
CA SER A 211 -1.65 -6.37 4.46
C SER A 211 -0.95 -7.18 3.36
N PHE A 212 -0.57 -6.53 2.26
CA PHE A 212 0.27 -7.10 1.20
C PHE A 212 -0.37 -8.30 0.50
N MET A 213 -1.65 -8.21 0.13
CA MET A 213 -2.34 -9.32 -0.54
C MET A 213 -3.41 -8.89 -1.54
N TYR A 214 -3.26 -7.71 -2.15
CA TYR A 214 -4.15 -7.27 -3.22
C TYR A 214 -3.75 -7.95 -4.52
N ILE A 215 -4.73 -8.44 -5.28
CA ILE A 215 -4.50 -9.25 -6.51
C ILE A 215 -5.25 -8.68 -7.72
N GLY A 216 -5.47 -7.37 -7.73
CA GLY A 216 -6.22 -6.68 -8.77
C GLY A 216 -7.74 -6.82 -8.64
N PRO A 217 -8.49 -6.47 -9.70
CA PRO A 217 -9.94 -6.33 -9.65
C PRO A 217 -10.70 -7.67 -9.67
N GLN A 218 -10.03 -8.80 -9.86
CA GLN A 218 -10.70 -10.11 -9.96
C GLN A 218 -11.53 -10.45 -8.71
N GLY A 219 -11.07 -10.03 -7.52
CA GLY A 219 -11.80 -10.27 -6.27
C GLY A 219 -13.15 -9.56 -6.24
N ILE A 220 -13.20 -8.31 -6.71
CA ILE A 220 -14.46 -7.54 -6.76
C ILE A 220 -15.38 -8.06 -7.87
N VAL A 221 -14.84 -8.48 -9.04
CA VAL A 221 -15.63 -9.13 -10.09
C VAL A 221 -16.31 -10.39 -9.55
N HIS A 222 -15.57 -11.26 -8.86
CA HIS A 222 -16.13 -12.47 -8.26
C HIS A 222 -17.19 -12.13 -7.19
N GLY A 223 -16.89 -11.24 -6.25
CA GLY A 223 -17.82 -10.82 -5.20
C GLY A 223 -19.12 -10.21 -5.73
N THR A 224 -19.03 -9.33 -6.73
CA THR A 224 -20.21 -8.75 -7.39
C THR A 224 -21.00 -9.82 -8.15
N THR A 225 -20.34 -10.78 -8.80
CA THR A 225 -21.02 -11.90 -9.49
C THR A 225 -21.86 -12.71 -8.49
N ILE A 226 -21.27 -13.10 -7.36
CA ILE A 226 -21.98 -13.81 -6.28
C ILE A 226 -23.13 -12.98 -5.73
N THR A 227 -22.95 -11.67 -5.59
CA THR A 227 -23.98 -10.74 -5.10
C THR A 227 -25.17 -10.70 -6.05
N VAL A 228 -24.94 -10.51 -7.35
CA VAL A 228 -25.99 -10.46 -8.38
C VAL A 228 -26.75 -11.80 -8.44
N MET A 229 -26.03 -12.92 -8.45
CA MET A 229 -26.66 -14.24 -8.48
C MET A 229 -27.52 -14.52 -7.22
N ASN A 230 -27.05 -14.11 -6.04
CA ASN A 230 -27.84 -14.27 -4.80
C ASN A 230 -29.03 -13.33 -4.75
N ALA A 231 -28.88 -12.08 -5.22
CA ALA A 231 -29.99 -11.16 -5.34
C ALA A 231 -31.09 -11.74 -6.24
N ALA A 232 -30.71 -12.26 -7.41
CA ALA A 232 -31.63 -12.92 -8.35
C ALA A 232 -32.34 -14.12 -7.73
N ARG A 233 -31.62 -15.01 -7.02
CA ARG A 233 -32.22 -16.15 -6.30
C ARG A 233 -33.17 -15.74 -5.17
N LYS A 234 -32.83 -14.65 -4.46
CA LYS A 234 -33.62 -14.18 -3.31
C LYS A 234 -34.94 -13.53 -3.73
N ILE A 235 -34.96 -12.82 -4.86
CA ILE A 235 -36.17 -12.15 -5.37
C ILE A 235 -36.96 -13.02 -6.34
N GLY A 236 -36.31 -14.01 -6.97
CA GLY A 236 -36.92 -14.95 -7.90
C GLY A 236 -37.65 -16.09 -7.20
N LYS A 237 -38.40 -16.86 -7.98
CA LYS A 237 -39.02 -18.11 -7.52
C LYS A 237 -37.98 -19.24 -7.44
N PRO A 238 -38.16 -20.23 -6.55
CA PRO A 238 -37.32 -21.42 -6.55
C PRO A 238 -37.28 -22.08 -7.94
N GLY A 239 -36.06 -22.32 -8.46
CA GLY A 239 -35.86 -22.91 -9.79
C GLY A 239 -36.00 -21.95 -10.97
N GLU A 240 -36.27 -20.66 -10.73
CA GLU A 240 -36.32 -19.66 -11.79
C GLU A 240 -34.89 -19.34 -12.31
N PRO A 241 -34.66 -19.35 -13.63
CA PRO A 241 -33.36 -19.00 -14.21
C PRO A 241 -32.99 -17.53 -13.95
N VAL A 242 -31.69 -17.26 -13.86
CA VAL A 242 -31.15 -15.90 -13.68
C VAL A 242 -31.00 -15.20 -15.03
N GLU A 243 -30.88 -15.99 -16.10
CA GLU A 243 -30.63 -15.57 -17.47
C GLU A 243 -31.70 -14.58 -17.97
N GLY A 244 -31.23 -13.46 -18.52
CA GLY A 244 -32.12 -12.44 -19.11
C GLY A 244 -32.79 -11.50 -18.12
N LYS A 245 -32.57 -11.65 -16.80
CA LYS A 245 -32.99 -10.63 -15.82
C LYS A 245 -32.22 -9.32 -16.06
N LEU A 246 -32.88 -8.19 -15.82
CA LEU A 246 -32.28 -6.86 -15.96
C LEU A 246 -31.66 -6.41 -14.63
N PHE A 247 -30.36 -6.09 -14.64
CA PHE A 247 -29.62 -5.51 -13.54
C PHE A 247 -29.26 -4.06 -13.88
N VAL A 248 -29.93 -3.09 -13.24
CA VAL A 248 -29.66 -1.66 -13.41
C VAL A 248 -28.85 -1.15 -12.22
N THR A 249 -27.74 -0.48 -12.50
CA THR A 249 -26.83 0.07 -11.49
C THR A 249 -26.14 1.34 -12.01
N ALA A 250 -25.26 1.94 -11.21
CA ALA A 250 -24.48 3.11 -11.57
C ALA A 250 -23.03 3.01 -11.08
N GLY A 251 -22.15 3.78 -11.72
CA GLY A 251 -20.76 3.97 -11.37
C GLY A 251 -19.80 2.98 -12.05
N LEU A 252 -18.75 3.53 -12.65
CA LEU A 252 -17.64 2.80 -13.29
C LEU A 252 -16.28 3.23 -12.71
N GLY A 253 -16.20 3.37 -11.39
CA GLY A 253 -14.96 3.64 -10.66
C GLY A 253 -14.15 2.37 -10.38
N GLY A 254 -13.11 2.46 -9.54
CA GLY A 254 -12.17 1.35 -9.31
C GLY A 254 -12.80 0.03 -8.85
N MET A 255 -13.84 0.08 -7.98
CA MET A 255 -14.59 -1.13 -7.57
C MET A 255 -15.86 -1.32 -8.40
N SER A 256 -16.61 -0.25 -8.66
CA SER A 256 -17.90 -0.32 -9.36
C SER A 256 -17.77 -0.63 -10.87
N GLY A 257 -16.59 -0.44 -11.46
CA GLY A 257 -16.26 -0.88 -12.81
C GLY A 257 -16.28 -2.41 -12.99
N ALA A 258 -16.33 -3.19 -11.92
CA ALA A 258 -16.48 -4.65 -11.98
C ALA A 258 -17.91 -5.11 -12.32
N GLN A 259 -18.91 -4.23 -12.13
CA GLN A 259 -20.33 -4.56 -12.25
C GLN A 259 -20.73 -5.09 -13.64
N PRO A 260 -20.30 -4.49 -14.78
CA PRO A 260 -20.66 -5.01 -16.10
C PRO A 260 -20.11 -6.43 -16.35
N LYS A 261 -18.85 -6.68 -15.96
CA LYS A 261 -18.24 -8.01 -16.11
C LYS A 261 -18.94 -9.04 -15.23
N ALA A 262 -19.27 -8.67 -14.00
CA ALA A 262 -20.01 -9.52 -13.08
C ALA A 262 -21.42 -9.85 -13.58
N GLY A 263 -22.12 -8.87 -14.15
CA GLY A 263 -23.44 -9.06 -14.77
C GLY A 263 -23.38 -10.09 -15.90
N ASN A 264 -22.40 -9.95 -16.80
CA ASN A 264 -22.17 -10.91 -17.88
C ASN A 264 -21.91 -12.33 -17.37
N ILE A 265 -21.08 -12.50 -16.33
CA ILE A 265 -20.79 -13.83 -15.75
C ILE A 265 -22.03 -14.42 -15.07
N ALA A 266 -22.84 -13.57 -14.42
CA ALA A 266 -24.07 -13.98 -13.75
C ALA A 266 -25.23 -14.29 -14.72
N GLY A 267 -25.08 -14.04 -16.02
CA GLY A 267 -26.11 -14.27 -17.04
C GLY A 267 -27.20 -13.19 -17.11
N VAL A 268 -27.05 -12.07 -16.40
CA VAL A 268 -28.01 -10.95 -16.42
C VAL A 268 -27.66 -9.95 -17.51
N VAL A 269 -28.65 -9.19 -17.96
CA VAL A 269 -28.43 -7.98 -18.76
C VAL A 269 -28.08 -6.85 -17.81
N SER A 270 -26.84 -6.35 -17.82
CA SER A 270 -26.42 -5.24 -16.97
C SER A 270 -26.47 -3.88 -17.68
N ILE A 271 -27.15 -2.89 -17.09
CA ILE A 271 -27.09 -1.48 -17.48
C ILE A 271 -26.39 -0.72 -16.36
N THR A 272 -25.28 -0.05 -16.66
CA THR A 272 -24.52 0.76 -15.70
C THR A 272 -24.46 2.21 -16.18
N ALA A 273 -25.05 3.12 -15.40
CA ALA A 273 -24.99 4.57 -15.63
C ALA A 273 -23.68 5.20 -15.15
#